data_AF-A0A414ZR88-F1
#
_entry.id   AF-A0A414ZR88-F1
#
_cell.length_a   1.000
_cell.length_b   1.000
_cell.length_c   1.000
_cell.angle_alpha   90.00
_cell.angle_beta   90.00
_cell.angle_gamma   90.00
#
_symmetry.space_group_name_H-M   'P 1'
#
loop_
_entity.id
_entity.type
_entity.pdbx_description
1 polymer ?
#
loop_
_entity_poly.entity_id
_entity_poly.type
_entity_poly.pdbx_seq_one_letter_code
_entity_poly.pdbx_strand_id
1 'polypeptide(L)'
;MLDFRDFYCIADYANMNWKGGFVPIEIAENAYNYLCEFQSSKEKGEPNDTINYLLTNLDADIENGEDLEDVRYWTSEIRKELGLNEPII
;
A
#
# COMPACT_ATOMS: atom_id res chain seq x y z
N MET A 1 -11.14 7.57 -0.63
CA MET A 1 -11.24 6.74 0.58
C MET A 1 -10.95 5.34 0.11
N LEU A 2 -9.71 4.91 0.34
CA LEU A 2 -9.28 3.56 0.00
C LEU A 2 -10.14 2.55 0.76
N ASP A 3 -10.59 1.52 0.06
CA ASP A 3 -11.40 0.45 0.62
C ASP A 3 -10.69 -0.92 0.50
N PHE A 4 -11.38 -1.98 0.93
CA PHE A 4 -10.81 -3.33 0.88
C PHE A 4 -10.39 -3.76 -0.53
N ARG A 5 -11.11 -3.35 -1.58
CA ARG A 5 -10.76 -3.69 -2.96
C ARG A 5 -9.42 -3.07 -3.33
N ASP A 6 -9.17 -1.83 -2.93
CA ASP A 6 -7.88 -1.18 -3.18
C ASP A 6 -6.74 -1.92 -2.48
N PHE A 7 -6.91 -2.25 -1.19
CA PHE A 7 -5.91 -3.03 -0.45
C PHE A 7 -5.74 -4.46 -0.96
N TYR A 8 -6.78 -5.06 -1.54
CA TYR A 8 -6.68 -6.34 -2.22
C TYR A 8 -5.82 -6.22 -3.48
N CYS A 9 -6.04 -5.20 -4.30
CA CYS A 9 -5.19 -4.95 -5.47
C CYS A 9 -3.73 -4.68 -5.07
N ILE A 10 -3.49 -3.92 -3.99
CA ILE A 10 -2.14 -3.71 -3.45
C ILE A 10 -1.52 -5.04 -3.01
N ALA A 11 -2.26 -5.89 -2.29
CA ALA A 11 -1.76 -7.18 -1.83
C ALA A 11 -1.46 -8.15 -2.99
N ASP A 12 -2.31 -8.16 -4.02
CA ASP A 12 -2.11 -8.96 -5.23
C ASP A 12 -0.88 -8.47 -6.00
N TYR A 13 -0.75 -7.15 -6.18
CA TYR A 13 0.44 -6.52 -6.78
C TYR A 13 1.71 -6.86 -5.99
N ALA A 14 1.69 -6.70 -4.66
CA ALA A 14 2.81 -7.03 -3.79
C ALA A 14 3.20 -8.51 -3.90
N ASN A 15 2.21 -9.41 -3.97
CA ASN A 15 2.45 -10.84 -4.13
C ASN A 15 3.18 -11.17 -5.46
N MET A 16 2.90 -10.42 -6.53
CA MET A 16 3.56 -10.60 -7.82
C MET A 16 4.96 -9.97 -7.86
N ASN A 17 5.18 -8.84 -7.19
CA ASN A 17 6.37 -8.01 -7.39
C ASN A 17 7.39 -8.09 -6.23
N TRP A 18 6.98 -8.38 -5.00
CA TRP A 18 7.84 -8.31 -3.80
C TRP A 18 8.23 -9.70 -3.26
N LYS A 19 8.61 -10.62 -4.15
CA LYS A 19 8.93 -12.03 -3.81
C LYS A 19 7.81 -12.72 -3.02
N GLY A 20 6.58 -12.65 -3.52
CA GLY A 20 5.45 -13.40 -2.97
C GLY A 20 5.43 -14.87 -3.40
N GLY A 21 4.22 -15.41 -3.59
CA GLY A 21 3.93 -16.84 -3.73
C GLY A 21 2.73 -17.30 -2.88
N PHE A 22 1.99 -16.34 -2.34
CA PHE A 22 0.80 -16.56 -1.53
C PHE A 22 -0.38 -17.01 -2.37
N VAL A 23 -1.21 -17.89 -1.79
CA VAL A 23 -2.47 -18.33 -2.39
C VAL A 23 -3.57 -17.26 -2.21
N PRO A 24 -4.69 -17.30 -2.95
CA PRO A 24 -5.69 -16.23 -2.91
C PRO A 24 -6.25 -15.90 -1.52
N ILE A 25 -6.37 -16.88 -0.62
CA ILE A 25 -6.84 -16.62 0.75
C ILE A 25 -5.81 -15.83 1.57
N GLU A 26 -4.52 -16.11 1.41
CA GLU A 26 -3.43 -15.39 2.08
C GLU A 26 -3.30 -13.95 1.53
N ILE A 27 -3.56 -13.74 0.23
CA ILE A 27 -3.63 -12.40 -0.37
C ILE A 27 -4.77 -11.61 0.27
N ALA A 28 -5.95 -12.22 0.44
CA ALA A 28 -7.09 -11.59 1.09
C ALA A 28 -6.83 -11.27 2.58
N GLU A 29 -6.13 -12.14 3.30
CA GLU A 29 -5.69 -11.90 4.68
C GLU A 29 -4.71 -10.73 4.76
N ASN A 30 -3.73 -10.68 3.86
CA ASN A 30 -2.78 -9.56 3.78
C ASN A 30 -3.50 -8.23 3.47
N ALA A 31 -4.45 -8.24 2.53
CA ALA A 31 -5.28 -7.08 2.20
C ALA A 31 -6.08 -6.58 3.42
N TYR A 32 -6.67 -7.51 4.17
CA TYR A 32 -7.40 -7.18 5.40
C TYR A 32 -6.46 -6.58 6.46
N ASN A 33 -5.27 -7.15 6.65
CA ASN A 33 -4.27 -6.63 7.57
C ASN A 33 -3.84 -5.20 7.16
N TYR A 34 -3.58 -4.96 5.88
CA TYR A 34 -3.25 -3.62 5.38
C TYR A 34 -4.37 -2.61 5.65
N LEU A 35 -5.62 -2.98 5.39
CA LEU A 35 -6.77 -2.11 5.67
C LEU A 35 -6.90 -1.78 7.17
N CYS A 36 -6.77 -2.78 8.05
CA CYS A 36 -6.85 -2.57 9.50
C CYS A 36 -5.73 -1.66 10.01
N GLU A 37 -4.49 -1.92 9.55
CA GLU A 37 -3.33 -1.13 9.93
C GLU A 37 -3.41 0.31 9.37
N PHE A 38 -3.98 0.49 8.18
CA PHE A 38 -4.25 1.81 7.61
C PHE A 38 -5.28 2.58 8.43
N GLN A 39 -6.39 1.94 8.81
CA GLN A 39 -7.42 2.55 9.67
C GLN A 39 -6.85 2.93 11.04
N SER A 40 -6.09 2.04 11.68
CA SER A 40 -5.38 2.33 12.93
C SER A 40 -4.40 3.51 12.77
N SER A 41 -3.67 3.57 11.66
CA SER A 41 -2.76 4.70 11.36
C SER A 41 -3.51 6.02 11.23
N LYS A 42 -4.68 6.03 10.57
CA LYS A 42 -5.55 7.21 10.46
C LYS A 42 -6.04 7.69 11.82
N GLU A 43 -6.44 6.78 12.70
CA GLU A 43 -6.90 7.11 14.06
C GLU A 43 -5.79 7.71 14.92
N LYS A 44 -4.55 7.23 14.77
CA LYS A 44 -3.37 7.69 15.52
C LYS A 44 -2.73 8.94 14.92
N GLY A 45 -2.97 9.21 13.63
CA GLY A 45 -2.34 10.31 12.91
C GLY A 45 -0.89 10.05 12.51
N GLU A 46 -0.44 8.80 12.53
CA GLU A 46 0.91 8.40 12.12
C GLU A 46 0.90 7.01 11.46
N PRO A 47 1.73 6.78 10.41
CA PRO A 47 1.85 5.47 9.78
C PRO A 47 2.59 4.49 10.71
N ASN A 48 2.01 3.31 10.92
CA ASN A 48 2.70 2.20 11.57
C ASN A 48 3.70 1.50 10.64
N ASP A 49 4.43 0.52 11.17
CA ASP A 49 5.45 -0.24 10.44
C ASP A 49 4.93 -0.90 9.16
N THR A 50 3.70 -1.42 9.18
CA THR A 50 3.06 -2.05 8.01
C THR A 50 2.82 -1.04 6.89
N ILE A 51 2.29 0.15 7.22
CA ILE A 51 2.05 1.22 6.24
C ILE A 51 3.38 1.81 5.75
N ASN A 52 4.36 1.98 6.63
CA ASN A 52 5.71 2.42 6.23
C ASN A 52 6.36 1.42 5.28
N TYR A 53 6.20 0.11 5.52
CA TYR A 53 6.68 -0.94 4.63
C TYR A 53 5.99 -0.87 3.26
N LEU A 54 4.66 -0.74 3.22
CA LEU A 54 3.91 -0.57 1.97
C LEU A 54 4.43 0.62 1.16
N LEU A 55 4.44 1.81 1.77
CA LEU A 55 4.88 3.03 1.10
C LEU A 55 6.32 2.93 0.59
N THR A 56 7.23 2.38 1.40
CA THR A 56 8.64 2.23 1.01
C THR A 56 8.80 1.35 -0.24
N ASN A 57 8.09 0.23 -0.33
CA ASN A 57 8.22 -0.64 -1.51
C ASN A 57 7.49 -0.07 -2.73
N LEU A 58 6.32 0.56 -2.55
CA LEU A 58 5.61 1.22 -3.65
C LEU A 58 6.42 2.41 -4.21
N ASP A 59 7.05 3.21 -3.35
CA ASP A 59 7.94 4.29 -3.77
C ASP A 59 9.15 3.75 -4.54
N ALA A 60 9.78 2.68 -4.04
CA ALA A 60 10.89 2.03 -4.73
C ALA A 60 10.49 1.50 -6.12
N ASP A 61 9.30 0.93 -6.27
CA ASP A 61 8.80 0.51 -7.58
C ASP A 61 8.57 1.72 -8.51
N ILE A 62 7.96 2.80 -7.99
CA ILE A 62 7.72 4.05 -8.71
C ILE A 62 9.01 4.67 -9.26
N GLU A 63 10.09 4.65 -8.48
CA GLU A 63 11.40 5.16 -8.89
C GLU A 63 12.05 4.33 -10.00
N ASN A 64 11.70 3.04 -10.10
CA ASN A 64 12.34 2.09 -11.02
C ASN A 64 11.50 1.76 -12.28
N GLY A 65 10.28 2.28 -12.45
CA GLY A 65 9.35 1.87 -13.52
C GLY A 65 8.59 3.02 -14.23
N GLU A 66 8.41 2.88 -15.55
CA GLU A 66 7.76 3.89 -16.41
C GLU A 66 6.22 3.76 -16.55
N ASP A 67 5.59 2.67 -16.08
CA ASP A 67 4.13 2.46 -16.20
C ASP A 67 3.51 1.86 -14.92
N LEU A 68 3.32 2.72 -13.91
CA LEU A 68 2.90 2.36 -12.56
C LEU A 68 1.76 3.29 -12.07
N GLU A 69 0.78 3.56 -12.93
CA GLU A 69 -0.34 4.47 -12.62
C GLU A 69 -1.11 4.04 -11.37
N ASP A 70 -1.48 2.76 -11.27
CA ASP A 70 -2.19 2.21 -10.11
C ASP A 70 -1.34 2.33 -8.83
N VAL A 71 -0.04 2.05 -8.91
CA VAL A 71 0.88 2.17 -7.77
C VAL A 71 1.01 3.62 -7.32
N ARG A 72 1.15 4.57 -8.26
CA ARG A 72 1.17 6.01 -7.96
C ARG A 72 -0.15 6.46 -7.34
N TYR A 73 -1.28 5.94 -7.82
CA TYR A 73 -2.60 6.22 -7.26
C TYR A 73 -2.69 5.72 -5.80
N TRP A 74 -2.36 4.45 -5.54
CA TRP A 74 -2.40 3.89 -4.18
C TRP A 74 -1.46 4.63 -3.23
N THR A 75 -0.23 4.87 -3.63
CA THR A 75 0.76 5.60 -2.81
C THR A 75 0.28 7.01 -2.47
N SER A 76 -0.23 7.76 -3.46
CA SER A 76 -0.71 9.13 -3.25
C SER A 76 -1.95 9.17 -2.35
N GLU A 77 -2.92 8.28 -2.54
CA GLU A 77 -4.13 8.23 -1.70
C GLU A 77 -3.82 7.77 -0.27
N ILE A 78 -2.90 6.81 -0.06
CA ILE A 78 -2.44 6.42 1.29
C ILE A 78 -1.84 7.63 2.00
N ARG A 79 -0.94 8.36 1.34
CA ARG A 79 -0.27 9.54 1.92
C ARG A 79 -1.25 10.65 2.23
N LYS A 80 -2.13 10.98 1.28
CA LYS A 80 -3.16 12.01 1.41
C LYS A 80 -4.12 11.74 2.57
N GLU A 81 -4.61 10.51 2.71
CA GLU A 81 -5.53 10.16 3.79
C GLU A 81 -4.86 10.10 5.17
N LEU A 82 -3.54 9.92 5.22
CA LEU A 82 -2.74 9.98 6.44
C LEU A 82 -2.14 11.37 6.71
N GLY A 83 -2.38 12.36 5.84
CA GLY A 83 -1.79 13.69 5.97
C GLY A 83 -0.27 13.72 5.82
N LEU A 84 0.31 12.75 5.11
CA LEU A 84 1.74 12.67 4.82
C LEU A 84 2.08 13.51 3.59
N ASN A 85 3.28 14.09 3.57
CA ASN A 85 3.80 14.74 2.38
C ASN A 85 4.04 13.69 1.27
N GLU A 86 3.80 14.09 0.02
CA GLU A 86 4.25 13.31 -1.13
C GLU A 86 5.79 13.27 -1.17
N PRO A 87 6.40 12.17 -1.60
CA PRO A 87 7.85 12.13 -1.82
C PRO A 87 8.20 13.21 -2.85
N ILE A 88 9.31 13.90 -2.63
CA ILE A 88 9.91 14.78 -3.66
C ILE A 88 10.60 13.83 -4.64
N ILE A 89 9.85 13.36 -5.65
CA ILE A 89 10.36 12.54 -6.75
C ILE A 89 11.14 13.43 -7.72
#